data_AF-A0A0S6WTS7-F1
#
_entry.id   AF-A0A0S6WTS7-F1
#
_cell.length_a   1.000
_cell.length_b   1.000
_cell.length_c   1.000
_cell.angle_alpha   90.00
_cell.angle_beta   90.00
_cell.angle_gamma   90.00
#
_symmetry.space_group_name_H-M   'P 1'
#
loop_
_entity.id
_entity.type
_entity.pdbx_description
1 polymer ?
#
loop_
_entity_poly.entity_id
_entity_poly.type
_entity_poly.pdbx_seq_one_letter_code
_entity_poly.pdbx_strand_id
1 'polypeptide(L)'
;MMRRFYQLEQLIREVFLRDAFPEYEDPQVRRMARAVHSLPRFHRQLFCLVRYENWSYDEIAACFDISVRRVEIEMGRTFFMLSLSLDRQKRKGW
;
A
#
# COMPACT_ATOMS: atom_id res chain seq x y z
N MET A 1 3.85 18.36 2.23
CA MET A 1 3.38 18.47 0.83
C MET A 1 3.28 17.11 0.12
N MET A 2 4.30 16.22 0.17
CA MET A 2 4.28 14.89 -0.48
C MET A 2 3.10 13.96 -0.13
N ARG A 3 2.53 14.03 1.08
CA ARG A 3 1.46 13.11 1.55
C ARG A 3 0.22 13.11 0.64
N ARG A 4 -0.17 14.27 0.09
CA ARG A 4 -1.36 14.39 -0.78
C ARG A 4 -1.15 13.77 -2.16
N PHE A 5 0.08 13.80 -2.69
CA PHE A 5 0.39 13.23 -4.00
C PHE A 5 0.30 11.70 -3.99
N TYR A 6 0.87 11.05 -2.97
CA TYR A 6 0.80 9.59 -2.85
C TYR A 6 -0.63 9.08 -2.64
N GLN A 7 -1.44 9.83 -1.90
CA GLN A 7 -2.87 9.52 -1.73
C GLN A 7 -3.65 9.66 -3.04
N LEU A 8 -3.36 10.70 -3.83
CA LEU A 8 -3.98 10.90 -5.13
C LEU A 8 -3.56 9.80 -6.11
N GLU A 9 -2.26 9.46 -6.17
CA GLU A 9 -1.75 8.35 -6.97
C GLU A 9 -2.46 7.04 -6.61
N GLN A 10 -2.57 6.74 -5.30
CA GLN A 10 -3.27 5.54 -4.84
C GLN A 10 -4.73 5.54 -5.27
N LEU A 11 -5.43 6.67 -5.12
CA LEU A 11 -6.83 6.79 -5.50
C LEU A 11 -7.03 6.56 -7.01
N ILE A 12 -6.15 7.12 -7.84
CA ILE A 12 -6.20 6.91 -9.29
C ILE A 12 -6.00 5.43 -9.61
N ARG A 13 -4.97 4.78 -9.01
CA ARG A 13 -4.70 3.35 -9.19
C ARG A 13 -5.86 2.48 -8.73
N GLU A 14 -6.52 2.83 -7.63
CA GLU A 14 -7.70 2.12 -7.11
C GLU A 14 -8.84 2.04 -8.13
N VAL A 15 -9.11 3.14 -8.86
CA VAL A 15 -10.18 3.17 -9.87
C VAL A 15 -9.95 2.11 -10.95
N PHE A 16 -8.70 1.92 -11.38
CA PHE A 16 -8.33 0.90 -12.36
C PHE A 16 -8.37 -0.53 -11.81
N LEU A 17 -8.43 -0.70 -10.49
CA LEU A 17 -8.45 -1.99 -9.81
C LEU A 17 -9.84 -2.38 -9.30
N ARG A 18 -10.89 -1.63 -9.66
CA ARG A 18 -12.24 -1.83 -9.12
C ARG A 18 -12.72 -3.28 -9.23
N ASP A 19 -12.59 -3.86 -10.42
CA ASP A 19 -13.03 -5.23 -10.71
C ASP A 19 -11.88 -6.24 -10.72
N ALA A 20 -10.73 -5.85 -10.17
CA ALA A 20 -9.55 -6.70 -10.09
C ALA A 20 -9.68 -7.76 -8.99
N PHE A 21 -8.88 -8.81 -9.15
CA PHE A 21 -8.77 -9.96 -8.25
C PHE A 21 -10.07 -10.77 -8.08
N PRO A 22 -10.78 -11.15 -9.17
CA PRO A 22 -11.98 -11.98 -9.08
C PRO A 22 -11.71 -13.37 -8.46
N GLU A 23 -10.46 -13.83 -8.49
CA GLU A 23 -10.03 -15.11 -7.93
C GLU A 23 -10.17 -15.21 -6.40
N TYR A 24 -10.20 -14.09 -5.67
CA TYR A 24 -10.47 -14.14 -4.23
C TYR A 24 -11.97 -14.10 -3.99
N GLU A 25 -12.55 -15.15 -3.42
CA GLU A 25 -13.99 -15.21 -3.13
C GLU A 25 -14.40 -14.26 -1.99
N ASP A 26 -13.57 -14.15 -0.95
CA ASP A 26 -13.82 -13.28 0.20
C ASP A 26 -13.68 -11.80 -0.19
N PRO A 27 -14.76 -10.98 -0.07
CA PRO A 27 -14.71 -9.55 -0.33
C PRO A 27 -13.69 -8.79 0.53
N GLN A 28 -13.38 -9.25 1.74
CA GLN A 28 -12.36 -8.63 2.58
C GLN A 28 -10.96 -8.84 2.00
N VAL A 29 -10.67 -10.07 1.53
CA VAL A 29 -9.40 -10.41 0.88
C VAL A 29 -9.24 -9.64 -0.43
N ARG A 30 -10.29 -9.57 -1.27
CA ARG A 30 -10.28 -8.71 -2.48
C ARG A 30 -9.97 -7.25 -2.15
N ARG A 31 -10.63 -6.69 -1.14
CA ARG A 31 -10.40 -5.30 -0.74
C ARG A 31 -8.97 -5.06 -0.28
N MET A 32 -8.40 -5.99 0.48
CA MET A 32 -7.01 -5.93 0.89
C MET A 32 -6.05 -6.03 -0.31
N ALA A 33 -6.27 -6.98 -1.22
CA ALA A 33 -5.48 -7.12 -2.45
C ALA A 33 -5.50 -5.82 -3.26
N ARG A 34 -6.69 -5.24 -3.49
CA ARG A 34 -6.83 -3.93 -4.17
C ARG A 34 -6.08 -2.82 -3.43
N ALA A 35 -6.18 -2.75 -2.10
CA ALA A 35 -5.51 -1.72 -1.29
C ALA A 35 -3.98 -1.81 -1.39
N VAL A 36 -3.42 -3.02 -1.38
CA VAL A 36 -1.97 -3.25 -1.52
C VAL A 36 -1.50 -2.96 -2.94
N HIS A 37 -2.24 -3.42 -3.95
CA HIS A 37 -1.87 -3.22 -5.35
C HIS A 37 -2.05 -1.79 -5.84
N SER A 38 -2.91 -1.00 -5.19
CA SER A 38 -3.08 0.41 -5.50
C SER A 38 -2.02 1.31 -4.86
N LEU A 39 -1.23 0.81 -3.91
CA LEU A 39 -0.17 1.60 -3.29
C LEU A 39 0.79 2.20 -4.34
N PRO A 40 1.31 3.42 -4.10
CA PRO A 40 2.43 3.95 -4.87
C PRO A 40 3.59 2.98 -4.91
N ARG A 41 4.30 2.92 -6.04
CA ARG A 41 5.33 1.89 -6.33
C ARG A 41 6.28 1.65 -5.16
N PHE A 42 6.88 2.71 -4.63
CA PHE A 42 7.83 2.62 -3.53
C PHE A 42 7.21 2.04 -2.24
N HIS A 43 5.99 2.48 -1.90
CA HIS A 43 5.29 2.00 -0.69
C HIS A 43 4.82 0.56 -0.85
N ARG A 44 4.43 0.15 -2.06
CA ARG A 44 4.12 -1.25 -2.37
C ARG A 44 5.35 -2.13 -2.20
N GLN A 45 6.50 -1.71 -2.74
CA GLN A 45 7.76 -2.44 -2.60
C GLN A 45 8.17 -2.59 -1.13
N LEU A 46 8.15 -1.49 -0.37
CA LEU A 46 8.39 -1.49 1.07
C LEU A 46 7.49 -2.50 1.79
N PHE A 47 6.17 -2.41 1.57
CA PHE A 47 5.20 -3.31 2.19
C PHE A 47 5.50 -4.78 1.86
N CYS A 48 5.80 -5.09 0.60
CA CYS A 48 6.07 -6.46 0.17
C CYS A 48 7.35 -7.03 0.79
N LEU A 49 8.43 -6.25 0.84
CA LEU A 49 9.68 -6.67 1.46
C LEU A 49 9.50 -6.99 2.95
N VAL A 50 8.76 -6.13 3.67
CA VAL A 50 8.46 -6.38 5.09
C VAL A 50 7.52 -7.58 5.27
N ARG A 51 6.41 -7.62 4.50
CA ARG A 51 5.30 -8.52 4.81
C ARG A 51 5.42 -9.92 4.21
N TYR A 52 6.01 -10.03 3.03
CA TYR A 52 6.10 -11.27 2.26
C TYR A 52 7.53 -11.83 2.22
N GLU A 53 8.53 -10.95 2.18
CA GLU A 53 9.95 -11.38 2.15
C GLU A 53 10.62 -11.37 3.53
N ASN A 54 9.93 -10.86 4.56
CA ASN A 54 10.40 -10.81 5.95
C ASN A 54 11.74 -10.05 6.13
N TRP A 55 11.98 -9.02 5.32
CA TRP A 55 13.16 -8.17 5.46
C TRP A 55 13.06 -7.27 6.69
N SER A 56 14.19 -7.10 7.37
CA SER A 56 14.38 -6.09 8.42
C SER A 56 14.43 -4.68 7.85
N TYR A 57 14.20 -3.68 8.70
CA TYR A 57 14.31 -2.28 8.27
C TYR A 57 15.75 -1.88 7.93
N ASP A 58 16.76 -2.55 8.52
CA ASP A 58 18.17 -2.35 8.17
C ASP A 58 18.48 -2.86 6.75
N GLU A 59 18.01 -4.05 6.38
CA GLU A 59 18.20 -4.61 5.03
C GLU A 59 17.52 -3.73 3.96
N ILE A 60 16.31 -3.24 4.26
CA ILE A 60 15.58 -2.33 3.40
C ILE A 60 16.32 -0.98 3.29
N ALA A 61 16.77 -0.42 4.42
CA ALA A 61 17.51 0.84 4.45
C ALA A 61 18.78 0.76 3.58
N ALA A 62 19.54 -0.32 3.71
CA ALA A 62 20.73 -0.58 2.89
C ALA A 62 20.38 -0.74 1.40
N CYS A 63 19.31 -1.46 1.07
CA CYS A 63 18.90 -1.71 -0.32
C CYS A 63 18.44 -0.44 -1.06
N PHE A 64 17.75 0.47 -0.36
CA PHE A 64 17.25 1.71 -0.95
C PHE A 64 18.16 2.93 -0.74
N ASP A 65 19.32 2.76 -0.10
CA ASP A 65 20.24 3.83 0.28
C ASP A 65 19.54 4.97 1.05
N ILE A 66 18.80 4.59 2.09
CA ILE A 66 18.08 5.51 2.98
C ILE A 66 18.35 5.14 4.44
N SER A 67 18.05 6.05 5.37
CA SER A 67 18.15 5.73 6.80
C SER A 67 17.03 4.79 7.26
N VAL A 68 17.29 3.98 8.29
CA VAL A 68 16.26 3.17 8.98
C VAL A 68 15.07 4.03 9.40
N ARG A 69 15.32 5.23 9.93
CA ARG A 69 14.27 6.19 10.29
C ARG A 69 13.41 6.61 9.09
N ARG A 70 13.99 6.68 7.89
CA ARG A 70 13.24 6.94 6.66
C ARG A 70 12.33 5.75 6.34
N VAL A 71 12.81 4.51 6.47
CA VAL A 71 12.01 3.29 6.31
C VAL A 71 10.80 3.31 7.26
N GLU A 72 11.01 3.57 8.54
CA GLU A 72 9.94 3.66 9.55
C GLU A 72 8.85 4.67 9.16
N ILE A 73 9.26 5.88 8.76
CA ILE A 73 8.34 6.95 8.37
C ILE A 73 7.50 6.54 7.14
N GLU A 74 8.13 5.93 6.13
CA GLU A 74 7.43 5.53 4.91
C GLU A 74 6.57 4.29 5.12
N MET A 75 6.95 3.38 6.02
CA MET A 75 6.08 2.29 6.48
C MET A 75 4.86 2.81 7.23
N GLY A 76 5.01 3.79 8.12
CA GLY A 76 3.88 4.44 8.78
C GLY A 76 2.91 5.09 7.78
N ARG A 77 3.43 5.73 6.72
CA ARG A 77 2.61 6.26 5.63
C ARG A 77 1.93 5.17 4.82
N THR A 78 2.61 4.06 4.57
CA THR A 78 2.08 2.88 3.88
C THR A 78 0.85 2.33 4.63
N PHE A 79 0.97 2.08 5.93
CA PHE A 79 -0.17 1.63 6.75
C PHE A 79 -1.32 2.62 6.77
N PHE A 80 -1.03 3.92 6.85
CA PHE A 80 -2.05 4.95 6.77
C PHE A 80 -2.80 4.94 5.44
N MET A 81 -2.10 4.76 4.31
CA MET A 81 -2.71 4.65 2.99
C MET A 81 -3.55 3.39 2.83
N LEU A 82 -3.09 2.25 3.36
CA LEU A 82 -3.88 1.01 3.39
C LEU A 82 -5.18 1.20 4.17
N SER A 83 -5.11 1.79 5.36
CA SER A 83 -6.29 2.08 6.19
C SER A 83 -7.31 2.96 5.44
N LEU A 84 -6.85 4.07 4.85
CA LEU A 84 -7.72 4.94 4.07
C LEU A 84 -8.34 4.25 2.86
N SER A 85 -7.58 3.41 2.16
CA SER A 85 -8.07 2.61 1.03
C SER A 85 -9.20 1.68 1.48
N LEU A 86 -8.95 0.88 2.52
CA LEU A 86 -9.93 -0.06 3.05
C LEU A 86 -11.22 0.63 3.48
N ASP A 87 -11.13 1.82 4.08
CA ASP A 87 -12.30 2.60 4.47
C ASP A 87 -13.05 3.21 3.28
N ARG A 88 -12.36 3.64 2.21
CA ARG A 88 -13.01 4.03 0.95
C ARG A 88 -13.79 2.86 0.35
N GLN A 89 -13.17 1.69 0.29
CA GLN A 89 -13.72 0.47 -0.29
C GLN A 89 -14.90 -0.15 0.50
N LYS A 90 -15.18 0.32 1.72
CA LYS A 90 -16.37 -0.06 2.50
C LYS A 90 -17.62 0.76 2.14
N ARG A 91 -17.45 1.91 1.49
CA ARG A 91 -18.56 2.84 1.22
C ARG A 91 -19.47 2.31 0.11
N LYS A 92 -20.77 2.57 0.21
CA LYS A 92 -21.72 2.27 -0.87
C LYS A 92 -21.29 2.97 -2.16
N GLY A 93 -21.34 2.26 -3.28
CA GLY A 93 -20.99 2.79 -4.60
C GLY A 93 -19.52 2.67 -4.97
N TRP A 94 -18.69 2.11 -4.08
CA TRP A 94 -17.34 1.63 -4.43
C TRP A 94 -17.41 0.27 -5.09
#